data_AF-A0A3P5Z455-F1
#
_entry.id   AF-A0A3P5Z455-F1
#
_cell.length_a   1.000
_cell.length_b   1.000
_cell.length_c   1.000
_cell.angle_alpha   90.00
_cell.angle_beta   90.00
_cell.angle_gamma   90.00
#
_symmetry.space_group_name_H-M   'P 1'
#
loop_
_entity.id
_entity.type
_entity.pdbx_description
1 polymer ?
#
loop_
_entity_poly.entity_id
_entity_poly.type
_entity_poly.pdbx_seq_one_letter_code
_entity_poly.pdbx_strand_id
1 'polypeptide(L)'
;MIPYATIEEASLALGRNLTTLETLWFDYSATKSDYYLYCHNILFLFLIFSLVPLPLVFVELARSASGWFDRYKIQPKVKNSFSDMFRCYRDVMKMFILVVGPLQLVSYPSIQMIEIRSGLPLPSFGEIAAQLVVYFLVEDYTNYWVHRFFHSKWGYEKIHHIHHEYTAPIGYAAPYAHWAEVLLLGVPTFLGPAIAPGHMITFWLWIALRQIEAIETHSGYDFPWTLTKFIPFYGGAEYHDYHHYVGGQSQSNFASVFTYCDYIYGTDKGYRFQKKLLQQMAGIRSGLPLPSLMEIVAQLVVYFLIEDYTNYWIHRWLHCKWGYEKIHRVHHEYTSPIGYASPYAHWAEVLLLGIPTFLGPAIAPGHIMTFWLWISLRQMEAIETHSGYDLPWTLTKLVPFYGGAEYHDYHHYVGGKSQSNFASVFTYCDYIYGTDKGYRVHKKLLQQIKEEADQKGGRKYD
;
A
#
# COMPACT_ATOMS: atom_id res chain seq x y z
N MET A 1 -32.50 -35.09 5.31
CA MET A 1 -32.72 -35.96 4.14
C MET A 1 -33.89 -35.42 3.33
N ILE A 2 -33.87 -35.63 2.01
CA ILE A 2 -35.03 -35.36 1.17
C ILE A 2 -36.13 -36.36 1.55
N PRO A 3 -37.31 -35.91 2.02
CA PRO A 3 -38.35 -36.80 2.48
C PRO A 3 -39.25 -37.35 1.36
N TYR A 4 -38.98 -36.99 0.10
CA TYR A 4 -39.81 -37.32 -1.05
C TYR A 4 -39.21 -38.48 -1.85
N ALA A 5 -40.03 -39.43 -2.29
CA ALA A 5 -39.61 -40.58 -3.09
C ALA A 5 -39.52 -40.25 -4.59
N THR A 6 -40.26 -39.23 -5.05
CA THR A 6 -40.33 -38.82 -6.47
C THR A 6 -40.26 -37.30 -6.64
N ILE A 7 -39.94 -36.85 -7.85
CA ILE A 7 -39.95 -35.42 -8.23
C ILE A 7 -41.37 -34.86 -8.17
N GLU A 8 -42.37 -35.68 -8.51
CA GLU A 8 -43.79 -35.33 -8.45
C GLU A 8 -44.22 -35.05 -7.01
N GLU A 9 -43.84 -35.90 -6.05
CA GLU A 9 -44.09 -35.69 -4.62
C GLU A 9 -43.41 -34.41 -4.11
N ALA A 10 -42.14 -34.20 -4.49
CA ALA A 10 -41.42 -32.99 -4.14
C ALA A 10 -42.06 -31.72 -4.72
N SER A 11 -42.53 -31.78 -5.98
CA SER A 11 -43.21 -30.67 -6.65
C SER A 11 -44.55 -30.35 -5.99
N LEU A 12 -45.30 -31.38 -5.62
CA LEU A 12 -46.57 -31.25 -4.90
C LEU A 12 -46.36 -30.60 -3.53
N ALA A 13 -45.35 -31.04 -2.77
CA ALA A 13 -45.04 -30.51 -1.45
C ALA A 13 -44.56 -29.05 -1.49
N LEU A 14 -43.81 -28.66 -2.52
CA LEU A 14 -43.37 -27.28 -2.73
C LEU A 14 -44.45 -26.37 -3.34
N GLY A 15 -45.56 -26.93 -3.84
CA GLY A 15 -46.59 -26.20 -4.56
C GLY A 15 -46.13 -25.61 -5.91
N ARG A 16 -45.00 -26.09 -6.44
CA ARG A 16 -44.41 -25.68 -7.73
C ARG A 16 -43.50 -26.76 -8.28
N ASN A 17 -43.25 -26.73 -9.58
CA ASN A 17 -42.22 -27.57 -10.18
C ASN A 17 -40.83 -27.25 -9.62
N LEU A 18 -39.99 -28.28 -9.51
CA LEU A 18 -38.58 -28.12 -9.18
C LEU A 18 -37.86 -27.32 -10.28
N THR A 19 -36.94 -26.46 -9.87
CA THR A 19 -35.98 -25.84 -10.78
C THR A 19 -34.95 -26.86 -11.27
N THR A 20 -34.22 -26.57 -12.35
CA THR A 20 -33.16 -27.45 -12.86
C THR A 20 -32.12 -27.81 -11.79
N LEU A 21 -31.71 -26.85 -10.95
CA LEU A 21 -30.75 -27.10 -9.87
C LEU A 21 -31.34 -27.97 -8.77
N GLU A 22 -32.63 -27.79 -8.43
CA GLU A 22 -33.33 -28.64 -7.47
C GLU A 22 -33.51 -30.06 -7.98
N THR A 23 -33.80 -30.25 -9.27
CA THR A 23 -33.86 -31.58 -9.90
C THR A 23 -32.50 -32.27 -9.84
N LEU A 24 -31.42 -31.60 -10.24
CA LEU A 24 -30.07 -32.15 -10.15
C LEU A 24 -29.68 -32.51 -8.71
N TRP A 25 -30.03 -31.65 -7.75
CA TRP A 25 -29.82 -31.92 -6.34
C TRP A 25 -30.64 -33.12 -5.86
N PHE A 26 -31.91 -33.20 -6.26
CA PHE A 26 -32.80 -34.32 -5.93
C PHE A 26 -32.23 -35.63 -6.44
N ASP A 27 -31.93 -35.72 -7.73
CA ASP A 27 -31.39 -36.92 -8.38
C ASP A 27 -30.09 -37.39 -7.71
N TYR A 28 -29.25 -36.44 -7.33
CA TYR A 28 -28.00 -36.73 -6.66
C TYR A 28 -28.21 -37.16 -5.19
N SER A 29 -29.05 -36.48 -4.43
CA SER A 29 -29.09 -36.58 -2.95
C SER A 29 -30.20 -37.48 -2.40
N ALA A 30 -31.27 -37.77 -3.17
CA ALA A 30 -32.44 -38.52 -2.68
C ALA A 30 -32.12 -39.92 -2.14
N THR A 31 -31.06 -40.56 -2.66
CA THR A 31 -30.61 -41.90 -2.23
C THR A 31 -29.50 -41.89 -1.19
N LYS A 32 -29.10 -40.70 -0.70
CA LYS A 32 -27.96 -40.52 0.22
C LYS A 32 -28.44 -40.07 1.58
N SER A 33 -27.81 -40.61 2.63
CA SER A 33 -28.00 -40.09 3.98
C SER A 33 -27.32 -38.72 4.14
N ASP A 34 -27.81 -37.92 5.08
CA ASP A 34 -27.20 -36.64 5.42
C ASP A 34 -25.74 -36.80 5.89
N TYR A 35 -25.42 -37.93 6.53
CA TYR A 35 -24.04 -38.31 6.87
C TYR A 35 -23.18 -38.50 5.62
N TYR A 36 -23.69 -39.22 4.62
CA TYR A 36 -22.94 -39.44 3.38
C TYR A 36 -22.71 -38.13 2.62
N LEU A 37 -23.71 -37.24 2.58
CA LEU A 37 -23.55 -35.89 2.03
C LEU A 37 -22.48 -35.11 2.81
N TYR A 38 -22.55 -35.11 4.14
CA TYR A 38 -21.55 -34.46 4.98
C TYR A 38 -20.12 -34.97 4.73
N CYS A 39 -19.92 -36.27 4.54
CA CYS A 39 -18.61 -36.85 4.24
C CYS A 39 -17.97 -36.35 2.93
N HIS A 40 -18.71 -35.72 2.02
CA HIS A 40 -18.13 -35.08 0.83
C HIS A 40 -17.18 -33.93 1.20
N ASN A 41 -17.33 -33.32 2.38
CA ASN A 41 -16.36 -32.33 2.88
C ASN A 41 -14.94 -32.87 2.92
N ILE A 42 -14.76 -34.15 3.22
CA ILE A 42 -13.43 -34.80 3.18
C ILE A 42 -12.89 -34.76 1.76
N LEU A 43 -13.69 -35.16 0.77
CA LEU A 43 -13.27 -35.12 -0.63
C LEU A 43 -12.94 -33.69 -1.08
N PHE A 44 -13.79 -32.71 -0.77
CA PHE A 44 -13.54 -31.31 -1.13
C PHE A 44 -12.26 -30.79 -0.49
N LEU A 45 -12.01 -31.10 0.78
CA LEU A 45 -10.80 -30.70 1.50
C LEU A 45 -9.53 -31.26 0.84
N PHE A 46 -9.54 -32.55 0.49
CA PHE A 46 -8.39 -33.14 -0.19
C PHE A 46 -8.21 -32.59 -1.62
N LEU A 47 -9.27 -32.47 -2.40
CA LEU A 47 -9.18 -32.02 -3.79
C LEU A 47 -8.79 -30.55 -3.89
N ILE A 48 -9.44 -29.67 -3.13
CA ILE A 48 -9.18 -28.23 -3.17
C ILE A 48 -7.75 -27.96 -2.72
N PHE A 49 -7.34 -28.51 -1.58
CA PHE A 49 -5.99 -28.31 -1.09
C PHE A 49 -4.93 -28.91 -2.03
N SER A 50 -5.21 -30.04 -2.68
CA SER A 50 -4.24 -30.63 -3.63
C SER A 50 -4.12 -29.81 -4.91
N LEU A 51 -5.23 -29.30 -5.45
CA LEU A 51 -5.29 -28.73 -6.79
C LEU A 51 -5.12 -27.22 -6.84
N VAL A 52 -5.67 -26.47 -5.87
CA VAL A 52 -5.65 -24.99 -5.89
C VAL A 52 -4.23 -24.41 -5.79
N PRO A 53 -3.28 -24.98 -5.02
CA PRO A 53 -1.90 -24.50 -5.00
C PRO A 53 -1.07 -24.92 -6.24
N LEU A 54 -1.51 -25.89 -7.05
CA LEU A 54 -0.70 -26.39 -8.19
C LEU A 54 -0.30 -25.30 -9.19
N PRO A 55 -1.17 -24.38 -9.61
CA PRO A 55 -0.76 -23.25 -10.45
C PRO A 55 0.40 -22.45 -9.85
N LEU A 56 0.43 -22.25 -8.53
CA LEU A 56 1.50 -21.51 -7.84
C LEU A 56 2.82 -22.31 -7.83
N VAL A 57 2.76 -23.64 -7.79
CA VAL A 57 3.94 -24.50 -7.96
C VAL A 57 4.56 -24.29 -9.34
N PHE A 58 3.75 -24.28 -10.40
CA PHE A 58 4.24 -24.01 -11.75
C PHE A 58 4.82 -22.60 -11.88
N VAL A 59 4.19 -21.61 -11.24
CA VAL A 59 4.73 -20.25 -11.17
C VAL A 59 6.10 -20.22 -10.48
N GLU A 60 6.27 -20.90 -9.34
CA GLU A 60 7.55 -20.94 -8.61
C GLU A 60 8.66 -21.63 -9.43
N LEU A 61 8.34 -22.71 -10.15
CA LEU A 61 9.29 -23.39 -11.03
C LEU A 61 9.65 -22.53 -12.25
N ALA A 62 8.67 -21.88 -12.88
CA ALA A 62 8.89 -20.97 -13.99
C ALA A 62 9.69 -19.73 -13.57
N ARG A 63 9.45 -19.22 -12.36
CA ARG A 63 10.23 -18.14 -11.74
C ARG A 63 11.68 -18.55 -11.56
N SER A 64 11.91 -19.75 -11.03
CA SER A 64 13.27 -20.27 -10.82
C SER A 64 14.05 -20.44 -12.13
N ALA A 65 13.36 -20.74 -13.23
CA ALA A 65 13.96 -20.90 -14.55
C ALA A 65 14.16 -19.57 -15.32
N SER A 66 13.23 -18.62 -15.23
CA SER A 66 13.18 -17.43 -16.11
C SER A 66 13.27 -16.08 -15.40
N GLY A 67 13.00 -16.02 -14.09
CA GLY A 67 12.91 -14.78 -13.32
C GLY A 67 11.67 -13.92 -13.58
N TRP A 68 10.79 -14.28 -14.53
CA TRP A 68 9.67 -13.41 -14.93
C TRP A 68 8.74 -13.04 -13.75
N PHE A 69 8.49 -13.99 -12.86
CA PHE A 69 7.60 -13.79 -11.72
C PHE A 69 8.28 -13.18 -10.47
N ASP A 70 9.56 -12.80 -10.53
CA ASP A 70 10.26 -12.21 -9.36
C ASP A 70 9.60 -10.92 -8.87
N ARG A 71 9.01 -10.14 -9.78
CA ARG A 71 8.29 -8.91 -9.45
C ARG A 71 7.02 -9.11 -8.61
N TYR A 72 6.47 -10.32 -8.62
CA TYR A 72 5.25 -10.67 -7.88
C TYR A 72 5.56 -11.48 -6.61
N LYS A 73 6.83 -11.89 -6.41
CA LYS A 73 7.23 -12.65 -5.23
C LYS A 73 7.44 -11.67 -4.07
N ILE A 74 6.74 -11.89 -2.95
CA ILE A 74 6.81 -11.01 -1.79
C ILE A 74 8.21 -11.04 -1.16
N GLN A 75 8.79 -12.23 -1.02
CA GLN A 75 10.18 -12.44 -0.59
C GLN A 75 11.05 -12.96 -1.75
N PRO A 76 11.56 -12.07 -2.64
CA PRO A 76 12.20 -12.49 -3.89
C PRO A 76 13.51 -13.25 -3.71
N LYS A 77 14.17 -13.09 -2.55
CA LYS A 77 15.43 -13.78 -2.21
C LYS A 77 15.23 -15.25 -1.84
N VAL A 78 14.01 -15.65 -1.49
CA VAL A 78 13.70 -17.05 -1.14
C VAL A 78 13.29 -17.80 -2.40
N LYS A 79 13.82 -19.01 -2.59
CA LYS A 79 13.46 -19.91 -3.69
C LYS A 79 13.09 -21.27 -3.12
N ASN A 80 11.98 -21.83 -3.58
CA ASN A 80 11.51 -23.14 -3.14
C ASN A 80 11.71 -24.17 -4.26
N SER A 81 12.33 -25.31 -3.96
CA SER A 81 12.45 -26.40 -4.92
C SER A 81 11.14 -27.20 -5.00
N PHE A 82 10.96 -27.95 -6.10
CA PHE A 82 9.84 -28.89 -6.19
C PHE A 82 9.83 -29.91 -5.03
N SER A 83 11.01 -30.37 -4.62
CA SER A 83 11.17 -31.32 -3.51
C SER A 83 10.67 -30.74 -2.19
N ASP A 84 10.95 -29.47 -1.91
CA ASP A 84 10.52 -28.80 -0.68
C ASP A 84 9.00 -28.57 -0.66
N MET A 85 8.44 -28.12 -1.79
CA MET A 85 6.99 -27.96 -1.93
C MET A 85 6.26 -29.30 -1.82
N PHE A 86 6.78 -30.36 -2.44
CA PHE A 86 6.20 -31.71 -2.37
C PHE A 86 6.31 -32.31 -0.96
N ARG A 87 7.41 -32.03 -0.24
CA ARG A 87 7.56 -32.44 1.16
C ARG A 87 6.48 -31.80 2.03
N CYS A 88 6.28 -30.49 1.90
CA CYS A 88 5.22 -29.74 2.58
C CYS A 88 3.85 -30.38 2.32
N TYR A 89 3.49 -30.54 1.04
CA TYR A 89 2.25 -31.18 0.62
C TYR A 89 2.07 -32.58 1.22
N ARG A 90 3.09 -33.43 1.15
CA ARG A 90 3.05 -34.80 1.71
C ARG A 90 2.79 -34.79 3.20
N ASP A 91 3.45 -33.90 3.95
CA ASP A 91 3.34 -33.88 5.41
C ASP A 91 1.99 -33.30 5.85
N VAL A 92 1.42 -32.33 5.10
CA VAL A 92 0.02 -31.92 5.25
C VAL A 92 -0.95 -33.06 4.93
N MET A 93 -0.74 -33.82 3.83
CA MET A 93 -1.61 -34.95 3.49
C MET A 93 -1.63 -36.01 4.57
N LYS A 94 -0.49 -36.28 5.23
CA LYS A 94 -0.47 -37.16 6.41
C LYS A 94 -1.34 -36.60 7.53
N MET A 95 -1.23 -35.30 7.83
CA MET A 95 -2.06 -34.66 8.85
C MET A 95 -3.56 -34.73 8.48
N PHE A 96 -3.90 -34.52 7.20
CA PHE A 96 -5.28 -34.66 6.72
C PHE A 96 -5.81 -36.09 6.88
N ILE A 97 -5.01 -37.11 6.53
CA ILE A 97 -5.41 -38.52 6.64
C ILE A 97 -5.52 -38.97 8.10
N LEU A 98 -4.58 -38.56 8.96
CA LEU A 98 -4.47 -39.07 10.33
C LEU A 98 -5.29 -38.28 11.35
N VAL A 99 -5.60 -37.02 11.08
CA VAL A 99 -6.26 -36.11 12.03
C VAL A 99 -7.57 -35.57 11.46
N VAL A 100 -7.52 -34.83 10.35
CA VAL A 100 -8.71 -34.11 9.84
C VAL A 100 -9.78 -35.06 9.30
N GLY A 101 -9.40 -36.07 8.51
CA GLY A 101 -10.31 -37.06 7.95
C GLY A 101 -11.08 -37.83 9.02
N PRO A 102 -10.41 -38.44 10.01
CA PRO A 102 -11.07 -39.08 11.14
C PRO A 102 -11.96 -38.11 11.92
N LEU A 103 -11.51 -36.88 12.18
CA LEU A 103 -12.33 -35.86 12.85
C LEU A 103 -13.62 -35.57 12.07
N GLN A 104 -13.53 -35.42 10.75
CA GLN A 104 -14.69 -35.20 9.89
C GLN A 104 -15.67 -36.37 9.98
N LEU A 105 -15.20 -37.62 9.96
CA LEU A 105 -16.08 -38.79 10.09
C LEU A 105 -16.82 -38.83 11.43
N VAL A 106 -16.15 -38.50 12.54
CA VAL A 106 -16.75 -38.59 13.89
C VAL A 106 -17.55 -37.36 14.30
N SER A 107 -17.40 -36.22 13.61
CA SER A 107 -18.02 -34.94 13.98
C SER A 107 -19.43 -34.73 13.44
N TYR A 108 -19.98 -35.70 12.71
CA TYR A 108 -21.35 -35.61 12.18
C TYR A 108 -22.44 -35.33 13.25
N PRO A 109 -22.39 -35.88 14.47
CA PRO A 109 -23.36 -35.52 15.51
C PRO A 109 -23.42 -34.01 15.79
N SER A 110 -22.28 -33.32 15.74
CA SER A 110 -22.23 -31.86 15.89
C SER A 110 -22.94 -31.15 14.73
N ILE A 111 -22.84 -31.67 13.51
CA ILE A 111 -23.56 -31.14 12.35
C ILE A 111 -25.07 -31.34 12.48
N GLN A 112 -25.50 -32.46 13.06
CA GLN A 112 -26.91 -32.69 13.37
C GLN A 112 -27.41 -31.70 14.43
N MET A 113 -26.60 -31.40 15.45
CA MET A 113 -26.93 -30.40 16.48
C MET A 113 -27.02 -28.98 15.92
N ILE A 114 -26.24 -28.66 14.88
CA ILE A 114 -26.30 -27.37 14.16
C ILE A 114 -27.54 -27.29 13.26
N GLU A 115 -28.18 -28.42 12.93
CA GLU A 115 -29.37 -28.48 12.07
C GLU A 115 -29.11 -28.03 10.61
N ILE A 116 -27.93 -28.34 10.06
CA ILE A 116 -27.66 -28.10 8.63
C ILE A 116 -28.62 -28.95 7.78
N ARG A 117 -29.44 -28.28 6.96
CA ARG A 117 -30.44 -28.93 6.11
C ARG A 117 -29.83 -29.40 4.78
N SER A 118 -30.31 -30.52 4.26
CA SER A 118 -29.93 -31.07 2.94
C SER A 118 -31.12 -31.19 1.97
N GLY A 119 -32.32 -30.84 2.45
CA GLY A 119 -33.57 -31.00 1.72
C GLY A 119 -33.95 -29.78 0.86
N LEU A 120 -35.04 -29.95 0.11
CA LEU A 120 -35.64 -28.89 -0.70
C LEU A 120 -36.48 -27.90 0.15
N PRO A 121 -36.68 -26.66 -0.31
CA PRO A 121 -36.11 -26.04 -1.53
C PRO A 121 -34.62 -25.70 -1.36
N LEU A 122 -33.89 -25.57 -2.48
CA LEU A 122 -32.50 -25.10 -2.41
C LEU A 122 -32.41 -23.66 -1.86
N PRO A 123 -31.30 -23.29 -1.21
CA PRO A 123 -31.14 -21.94 -0.70
C PRO A 123 -31.09 -20.93 -1.85
N SER A 124 -31.69 -19.75 -1.64
CA SER A 124 -31.57 -18.66 -2.62
C SER A 124 -30.15 -18.09 -2.62
N PHE A 125 -29.75 -17.41 -3.70
CA PHE A 125 -28.46 -16.71 -3.74
C PHE A 125 -28.31 -15.69 -2.59
N GLY A 126 -29.40 -15.00 -2.22
CA GLY A 126 -29.41 -14.06 -1.09
C GLY A 126 -29.19 -14.75 0.25
N GLU A 127 -29.78 -15.93 0.46
CA GLU A 127 -29.56 -16.76 1.65
C GLU A 127 -28.11 -17.23 1.74
N ILE A 128 -27.55 -17.76 0.64
CA ILE A 128 -26.14 -18.18 0.57
C ILE A 128 -25.22 -17.00 0.89
N ALA A 129 -25.44 -15.85 0.25
CA ALA A 129 -24.60 -14.67 0.45
C ALA A 129 -24.67 -14.16 1.90
N ALA A 130 -25.85 -14.07 2.49
CA ALA A 130 -26.03 -13.64 3.87
C ALA A 130 -25.34 -14.60 4.86
N GLN A 131 -25.49 -15.90 4.66
CA GLN A 131 -24.83 -16.93 5.47
C GLN A 131 -23.31 -16.83 5.36
N LEU A 132 -22.76 -16.73 4.14
CA LEU A 132 -21.31 -16.59 3.95
C LEU A 132 -20.75 -15.33 4.61
N VAL A 133 -21.45 -14.19 4.56
CA VAL A 133 -21.04 -12.98 5.27
C VAL A 133 -20.97 -13.23 6.77
N VAL A 134 -21.98 -13.86 7.37
CA VAL A 134 -21.96 -14.22 8.79
C VAL A 134 -20.79 -15.16 9.09
N TYR A 135 -20.58 -16.17 8.26
CA TYR A 135 -19.53 -17.17 8.48
C TYR A 135 -18.14 -16.55 8.45
N PHE A 136 -17.85 -15.73 7.44
CA PHE A 136 -16.59 -15.02 7.34
C PHE A 136 -16.35 -14.08 8.53
N LEU A 137 -17.34 -13.30 8.95
CA LEU A 137 -17.18 -12.36 10.08
C LEU A 137 -16.97 -13.09 11.42
N VAL A 138 -17.76 -14.13 11.69
CA VAL A 138 -17.67 -14.91 12.94
C VAL A 138 -16.36 -15.69 12.99
N GLU A 139 -15.99 -16.33 11.90
CA GLU A 139 -14.75 -17.09 11.81
C GLU A 139 -13.55 -16.18 11.98
N ASP A 140 -13.46 -15.08 11.23
CA ASP A 140 -12.33 -14.14 11.28
C ASP A 140 -12.17 -13.51 12.67
N TYR A 141 -13.27 -13.09 13.30
CA TYR A 141 -13.22 -12.54 14.67
C TYR A 141 -12.74 -13.56 15.69
N THR A 142 -13.24 -14.80 15.61
CA THR A 142 -12.86 -15.84 16.58
C THR A 142 -11.44 -16.32 16.32
N ASN A 143 -11.06 -16.51 15.06
CA ASN A 143 -9.74 -16.93 14.62
C ASN A 143 -8.68 -15.94 15.09
N TYR A 144 -8.92 -14.63 14.95
CA TYR A 144 -8.04 -13.58 15.48
C TYR A 144 -7.62 -13.83 16.93
N TRP A 145 -8.57 -14.18 17.82
CA TRP A 145 -8.27 -14.42 19.23
C TRP A 145 -7.52 -15.73 19.47
N VAL A 146 -7.90 -16.80 18.78
CA VAL A 146 -7.22 -18.11 18.89
C VAL A 146 -5.78 -17.99 18.35
N HIS A 147 -5.60 -17.35 17.20
CA HIS A 147 -4.32 -17.10 16.57
C HIS A 147 -3.43 -16.21 17.45
N ARG A 148 -3.99 -15.13 18.02
CA ARG A 148 -3.27 -14.29 18.99
C ARG A 148 -2.87 -15.06 20.25
N PHE A 149 -3.72 -15.97 20.75
CA PHE A 149 -3.37 -16.86 21.86
C PHE A 149 -2.19 -17.77 21.49
N PHE A 150 -2.13 -18.27 20.26
CA PHE A 150 -1.00 -19.05 19.77
C PHE A 150 0.30 -18.24 19.66
N HIS A 151 0.24 -16.92 19.58
CA HIS A 151 1.40 -16.03 19.70
C HIS A 151 1.77 -15.64 21.15
N SER A 152 1.13 -16.25 22.15
CA SER A 152 1.69 -16.27 23.49
C SER A 152 2.98 -17.10 23.52
N LYS A 153 3.87 -16.81 24.47
CA LYS A 153 5.16 -17.53 24.58
C LYS A 153 4.98 -19.05 24.57
N TRP A 154 4.05 -19.56 25.38
CA TRP A 154 3.77 -21.00 25.46
C TRP A 154 3.13 -21.53 24.18
N GLY A 155 2.10 -20.84 23.65
CA GLY A 155 1.40 -21.25 22.45
C GLY A 155 2.35 -21.38 21.26
N TYR A 156 3.27 -20.42 21.12
CA TYR A 156 4.21 -20.40 20.02
C TYR A 156 5.24 -21.53 20.15
N GLU A 157 5.96 -21.55 21.27
CA GLU A 157 7.05 -22.51 21.50
C GLU A 157 6.58 -23.98 21.46
N LYS A 158 5.32 -24.26 21.79
CA LYS A 158 4.81 -25.64 21.88
C LYS A 158 3.97 -26.08 20.71
N ILE A 159 3.29 -25.15 20.03
CA ILE A 159 2.28 -25.49 19.03
C ILE A 159 2.59 -24.73 17.73
N HIS A 160 2.58 -23.41 17.77
CA HIS A 160 2.49 -22.59 16.56
C HIS A 160 3.82 -22.36 15.83
N HIS A 161 4.96 -22.64 16.46
CA HIS A 161 6.26 -22.54 15.79
C HIS A 161 6.37 -23.46 14.55
N ILE A 162 5.65 -24.59 14.51
CA ILE A 162 5.63 -25.48 13.35
C ILE A 162 5.02 -24.76 12.14
N HIS A 163 3.93 -24.02 12.36
CA HIS A 163 3.30 -23.23 11.31
C HIS A 163 4.25 -22.17 10.74
N HIS A 164 5.02 -21.54 11.61
CA HIS A 164 6.03 -20.52 11.27
C HIS A 164 7.38 -21.08 10.79
N GLU A 165 7.53 -22.39 10.57
CA GLU A 165 8.74 -22.95 9.94
C GLU A 165 8.95 -22.40 8.52
N TYR A 166 7.85 -22.08 7.82
CA TYR A 166 7.86 -21.45 6.51
C TYR A 166 7.82 -19.92 6.62
N THR A 167 8.94 -19.31 7.00
CA THR A 167 9.06 -17.84 7.12
C THR A 167 8.81 -17.07 5.82
N ALA A 168 8.86 -17.77 4.67
CA ALA A 168 8.33 -17.33 3.39
C ALA A 168 7.29 -18.36 2.92
N PRO A 169 6.01 -18.17 3.26
CA PRO A 169 5.00 -19.20 3.06
C PRO A 169 4.76 -19.51 1.59
N ILE A 170 4.24 -20.72 1.37
CA ILE A 170 3.75 -21.22 0.08
C ILE A 170 2.33 -21.71 0.27
N GLY A 171 1.51 -21.78 -0.79
CA GLY A 171 0.10 -22.17 -0.67
C GLY A 171 -0.13 -23.51 0.04
N TYR A 172 0.78 -24.48 -0.11
CA TYR A 172 0.73 -25.76 0.62
C TYR A 172 1.06 -25.65 2.12
N ALA A 173 1.71 -24.58 2.57
CA ALA A 173 2.02 -24.36 3.97
C ALA A 173 0.82 -23.87 4.79
N ALA A 174 -0.30 -23.49 4.14
CA ALA A 174 -1.48 -22.94 4.82
C ALA A 174 -1.98 -23.79 6.02
N PRO A 175 -2.13 -25.12 5.90
CA PRO A 175 -2.46 -26.00 7.02
C PRO A 175 -1.24 -26.75 7.58
N TYR A 176 0.00 -26.41 7.18
CA TYR A 176 1.19 -27.01 7.75
C TYR A 176 1.34 -26.48 9.16
N ALA A 177 1.00 -27.30 10.15
CA ALA A 177 0.93 -26.90 11.55
C ALA A 177 0.95 -28.13 12.47
N HIS A 178 1.10 -27.87 13.77
CA HIS A 178 0.91 -28.89 14.80
C HIS A 178 -0.55 -29.38 14.80
N TRP A 179 -0.79 -30.67 15.02
CA TRP A 179 -2.16 -31.24 14.99
C TRP A 179 -3.14 -30.52 15.93
N ALA A 180 -2.68 -30.10 17.11
CA ALA A 180 -3.50 -29.38 18.09
C ALA A 180 -3.95 -28.01 17.57
N GLU A 181 -3.10 -27.33 16.79
CA GLU A 181 -3.45 -26.06 16.16
C GLU A 181 -4.52 -26.25 15.10
N VAL A 182 -4.38 -27.27 14.25
CA VAL A 182 -5.37 -27.59 13.22
C VAL A 182 -6.75 -27.84 13.84
N LEU A 183 -6.82 -28.54 14.98
CA LEU A 183 -8.07 -28.77 15.69
C LEU A 183 -8.65 -27.47 16.28
N LEU A 184 -7.81 -26.65 16.92
CA LEU A 184 -8.25 -25.43 17.61
C LEU A 184 -8.62 -24.29 16.65
N LEU A 185 -7.84 -24.07 15.58
CA LEU A 185 -8.19 -23.14 14.49
C LEU A 185 -9.35 -23.69 13.63
N GLY A 186 -9.61 -25.00 13.68
CA GLY A 186 -10.80 -25.61 13.08
C GLY A 186 -12.11 -25.17 13.74
N VAL A 187 -12.11 -24.94 15.06
CA VAL A 187 -13.33 -24.58 15.82
C VAL A 187 -14.03 -23.32 15.28
N PRO A 188 -13.34 -22.17 15.06
CA PRO A 188 -13.93 -20.98 14.43
C PRO A 188 -14.73 -21.26 13.14
N THR A 189 -14.28 -22.22 12.32
CA THR A 189 -14.90 -22.54 11.02
C THR A 189 -16.34 -23.05 11.17
N PHE A 190 -16.69 -23.64 12.32
CA PHE A 190 -18.03 -24.18 12.59
C PHE A 190 -18.94 -23.22 13.35
N LEU A 191 -18.41 -22.15 13.95
CA LEU A 191 -19.21 -21.21 14.74
C LEU A 191 -20.21 -20.42 13.89
N GLY A 192 -19.81 -19.99 12.70
CA GLY A 192 -20.70 -19.31 11.76
C GLY A 192 -21.92 -20.18 11.40
N PRO A 193 -21.71 -21.40 10.88
CA PRO A 193 -22.79 -22.36 10.65
C PRO A 193 -23.63 -22.68 11.88
N ALA A 194 -23.04 -22.71 13.08
CA ALA A 194 -23.79 -22.91 14.32
C ALA A 194 -24.72 -21.74 14.68
N ILE A 195 -24.34 -20.50 14.33
CA ILE A 195 -25.14 -19.29 14.58
C ILE A 195 -26.23 -19.10 13.52
N ALA A 196 -25.89 -19.37 12.25
CA ALA A 196 -26.78 -19.19 11.12
C ALA A 196 -26.81 -20.47 10.28
N PRO A 197 -27.48 -21.53 10.76
CA PRO A 197 -27.49 -22.81 10.08
C PRO A 197 -28.13 -22.70 8.70
N GLY A 198 -27.48 -23.34 7.72
CA GLY A 198 -27.81 -23.22 6.31
C GLY A 198 -28.03 -24.56 5.64
N HIS A 199 -27.99 -24.52 4.31
CA HIS A 199 -28.07 -25.72 3.50
C HIS A 199 -26.69 -26.37 3.33
N MET A 200 -26.65 -27.69 3.11
CA MET A 200 -25.41 -28.45 2.87
C MET A 200 -24.58 -27.89 1.71
N ILE A 201 -25.22 -27.36 0.67
CA ILE A 201 -24.55 -26.67 -0.44
C ILE A 201 -23.83 -25.40 0.05
N THR A 202 -24.48 -24.57 0.87
CA THR A 202 -23.83 -23.39 1.47
C THR A 202 -22.65 -23.81 2.34
N PHE A 203 -22.81 -24.90 3.10
CA PHE A 203 -21.73 -25.43 3.93
C PHE A 203 -20.54 -25.92 3.10
N TRP A 204 -20.76 -26.68 2.02
CA TRP A 204 -19.69 -27.09 1.11
C TRP A 204 -18.98 -25.90 0.46
N LEU A 205 -19.76 -24.90 0.02
CA LEU A 205 -19.20 -23.67 -0.55
C LEU A 205 -18.36 -22.91 0.48
N TRP A 206 -18.83 -22.83 1.73
CA TRP A 206 -18.10 -22.22 2.84
C TRP A 206 -16.74 -22.90 3.08
N ILE A 207 -16.73 -24.24 3.20
CA ILE A 207 -15.50 -25.02 3.40
C ILE A 207 -14.53 -24.86 2.22
N ALA A 208 -15.06 -24.78 0.99
CA ALA A 208 -14.25 -24.54 -0.20
C ALA A 208 -13.62 -23.14 -0.20
N LEU A 209 -14.42 -22.10 0.03
CA LEU A 209 -13.97 -20.72 0.04
C LEU A 209 -12.93 -20.47 1.14
N ARG A 210 -13.13 -21.02 2.35
CA ARG A 210 -12.15 -20.85 3.43
C ARG A 210 -10.80 -21.48 3.12
N GLN A 211 -10.77 -22.63 2.46
CA GLN A 211 -9.51 -23.25 2.05
C GLN A 211 -8.81 -22.46 0.95
N ILE A 212 -9.56 -22.01 -0.06
CA ILE A 212 -9.00 -21.19 -1.14
C ILE A 212 -8.41 -19.90 -0.57
N GLU A 213 -9.12 -19.27 0.36
CA GLU A 213 -8.69 -18.05 1.03
C GLU A 213 -7.39 -18.28 1.84
N ALA A 214 -7.32 -19.33 2.65
CA ALA A 214 -6.10 -19.66 3.41
C ALA A 214 -4.91 -19.97 2.49
N ILE A 215 -5.13 -20.63 1.36
CA ILE A 215 -4.10 -20.91 0.36
C ILE A 215 -3.61 -19.61 -0.30
N GLU A 216 -4.52 -18.66 -0.57
CA GLU A 216 -4.17 -17.36 -1.16
C GLU A 216 -3.28 -16.55 -0.22
N THR A 217 -3.66 -16.44 1.05
CA THR A 217 -2.91 -15.66 2.05
C THR A 217 -1.53 -16.25 2.33
N HIS A 218 -1.33 -17.54 2.11
CA HIS A 218 -0.04 -18.21 2.23
C HIS A 218 0.72 -18.35 0.90
N SER A 219 0.17 -17.85 -0.21
CA SER A 219 0.74 -18.12 -1.54
C SER A 219 2.19 -17.65 -1.70
N GLY A 220 2.59 -16.61 -0.96
CA GLY A 220 3.88 -15.94 -1.09
C GLY A 220 4.00 -15.11 -2.37
N TYR A 221 2.88 -14.79 -3.01
CA TYR A 221 2.79 -13.99 -4.22
C TYR A 221 1.77 -12.87 -4.08
N ASP A 222 2.12 -11.69 -4.59
CA ASP A 222 1.20 -10.56 -4.73
C ASP A 222 0.94 -10.27 -6.22
N PHE A 223 -0.14 -10.86 -6.75
CA PHE A 223 -0.56 -10.58 -8.13
C PHE A 223 -1.55 -9.42 -8.18
N PRO A 224 -1.34 -8.43 -9.08
CA PRO A 224 -2.22 -7.26 -9.16
C PRO A 224 -3.61 -7.56 -9.74
N TRP A 225 -3.83 -8.77 -10.27
CA TRP A 225 -5.10 -9.20 -10.89
C TRP A 225 -5.93 -10.16 -10.00
N THR A 226 -5.55 -10.41 -8.75
CA THR A 226 -6.40 -11.23 -7.87
C THR A 226 -7.70 -10.50 -7.55
N LEU A 227 -8.82 -11.23 -7.56
CA LEU A 227 -10.14 -10.68 -7.23
C LEU A 227 -10.22 -10.18 -5.78
N THR A 228 -9.37 -10.71 -4.90
CA THR A 228 -9.25 -10.32 -3.49
C THR A 228 -8.84 -8.86 -3.32
N LYS A 229 -8.19 -8.23 -4.32
CA LYS A 229 -7.86 -6.80 -4.32
C LYS A 229 -9.08 -5.87 -4.27
N PHE A 230 -10.26 -6.36 -4.64
CA PHE A 230 -11.50 -5.59 -4.62
C PHE A 230 -12.28 -5.75 -3.31
N ILE A 231 -11.82 -6.60 -2.39
CA ILE A 231 -12.49 -6.85 -1.11
C ILE A 231 -11.96 -5.84 -0.07
N PRO A 232 -12.82 -4.97 0.50
CA PRO A 232 -12.40 -4.02 1.52
C PRO A 232 -11.81 -4.71 2.74
N PHE A 233 -10.75 -4.12 3.31
CA PHE A 233 -10.07 -4.63 4.51
C PHE A 233 -9.44 -6.01 4.39
N TYR A 234 -9.38 -6.61 3.20
CA TYR A 234 -8.71 -7.90 3.00
C TYR A 234 -7.21 -7.80 3.27
N GLY A 235 -6.67 -8.69 4.11
CA GLY A 235 -5.24 -8.71 4.44
C GLY A 235 -4.41 -9.23 3.27
N GLY A 236 -4.79 -10.39 2.75
CA GLY A 236 -4.11 -11.06 1.63
C GLY A 236 -2.68 -11.50 1.94
N ALA A 237 -2.02 -12.01 0.91
CA ALA A 237 -0.70 -12.62 1.02
C ALA A 237 0.39 -11.71 1.63
N GLU A 238 0.46 -10.43 1.23
CA GLU A 238 1.48 -9.49 1.75
C GLU A 238 1.36 -9.31 3.28
N TYR A 239 0.14 -9.23 3.80
CA TYR A 239 -0.12 -9.01 5.21
C TYR A 239 0.26 -10.22 6.05
N HIS A 240 -0.04 -11.43 5.56
CA HIS A 240 0.26 -12.67 6.25
C HIS A 240 1.72 -13.12 6.07
N ASP A 241 2.34 -12.84 4.93
CA ASP A 241 3.76 -13.10 4.69
C ASP A 241 4.65 -12.32 5.66
N TYR A 242 4.33 -11.04 5.95
CA TYR A 242 5.00 -10.28 7.00
C TYR A 242 4.93 -10.95 8.38
N HIS A 243 3.76 -11.49 8.72
CA HIS A 243 3.53 -12.19 9.97
C HIS A 243 4.45 -13.43 10.11
N HIS A 244 4.50 -14.27 9.08
CA HIS A 244 5.42 -15.42 8.99
C HIS A 244 6.89 -15.01 9.01
N TYR A 245 7.24 -13.94 8.32
CA TYR A 245 8.61 -13.42 8.27
C TYR A 245 9.14 -13.01 9.65
N VAL A 246 8.30 -12.36 10.47
CA VAL A 246 8.66 -11.95 11.84
C VAL A 246 8.62 -13.14 12.82
N GLY A 247 7.78 -14.14 12.57
CA GLY A 247 7.73 -15.38 13.33
C GLY A 247 7.27 -15.18 14.77
N GLY A 248 7.94 -15.82 15.73
CA GLY A 248 7.54 -15.79 17.15
C GLY A 248 7.67 -14.42 17.84
N GLN A 249 8.36 -13.47 17.21
CA GLN A 249 8.39 -12.08 17.66
C GLN A 249 7.18 -11.28 17.15
N SER A 250 6.37 -11.86 16.26
CA SER A 250 5.20 -11.22 15.68
C SER A 250 4.17 -11.02 16.79
N GLN A 251 3.84 -9.74 17.02
CA GLN A 251 2.73 -9.31 17.85
C GLN A 251 1.70 -8.57 16.99
N SER A 252 1.62 -8.94 15.72
CA SER A 252 0.84 -8.26 14.69
C SER A 252 0.27 -9.21 13.64
N ASN A 253 -0.74 -8.74 12.92
CA ASN A 253 -1.32 -9.40 11.75
C ASN A 253 -1.97 -10.76 12.07
N PHE A 254 -2.84 -10.79 13.08
CA PHE A 254 -3.48 -12.03 13.54
C PHE A 254 -4.78 -12.37 12.81
N ALA A 255 -5.40 -11.42 12.11
CA ALA A 255 -6.61 -11.68 11.34
C ALA A 255 -6.38 -12.74 10.27
N SER A 256 -7.38 -13.61 10.06
CA SER A 256 -7.31 -14.65 9.04
C SER A 256 -7.66 -14.12 7.66
N VAL A 257 -8.66 -13.23 7.57
CA VAL A 257 -9.23 -12.72 6.32
C VAL A 257 -9.21 -11.19 6.29
N PHE A 258 -9.83 -10.54 7.30
CA PHE A 258 -10.05 -9.10 7.30
C PHE A 258 -9.28 -8.39 8.42
N THR A 259 -8.56 -7.35 8.05
CA THR A 259 -7.68 -6.57 8.93
C THR A 259 -8.39 -5.70 9.98
N TYR A 260 -9.72 -5.74 10.09
CA TYR A 260 -10.46 -4.86 11.01
C TYR A 260 -10.13 -5.16 12.47
N CYS A 261 -9.97 -6.43 12.85
CA CYS A 261 -9.57 -6.81 14.21
C CYS A 261 -8.20 -6.22 14.55
N ASP A 262 -7.23 -6.42 13.65
CA ASP A 262 -5.88 -5.89 13.85
C ASP A 262 -5.86 -4.36 13.94
N TYR A 263 -6.70 -3.68 13.15
CA TYR A 263 -6.86 -2.24 13.22
C TYR A 263 -7.47 -1.80 14.57
N ILE A 264 -8.58 -2.42 15.01
CA ILE A 264 -9.28 -2.08 16.25
C ILE A 264 -8.37 -2.27 17.47
N TYR A 265 -7.63 -3.37 17.50
CA TYR A 265 -6.76 -3.72 18.63
C TYR A 265 -5.32 -3.21 18.48
N GLY A 266 -5.01 -2.54 17.36
CA GLY A 266 -3.70 -1.95 17.08
C GLY A 266 -2.57 -2.96 16.87
N THR A 267 -2.91 -4.18 16.44
CA THR A 267 -1.98 -5.24 16.06
C THR A 267 -1.64 -5.20 14.56
N ASP A 268 -1.82 -4.07 13.88
CA ASP A 268 -1.35 -3.81 12.51
C ASP A 268 -0.10 -2.90 12.45
N LYS A 269 0.34 -2.36 13.60
CA LYS A 269 1.36 -1.30 13.68
C LYS A 269 2.72 -1.73 13.12
N GLY A 270 3.16 -2.96 13.41
CA GLY A 270 4.44 -3.49 12.93
C GLY A 270 4.49 -3.52 11.40
N TYR A 271 3.45 -4.09 10.79
CA TYR A 271 3.30 -4.14 9.35
C TYR A 271 3.25 -2.75 8.72
N ARG A 272 2.44 -1.83 9.28
CA ARG A 272 2.34 -0.46 8.75
C ARG A 272 3.66 0.30 8.83
N PHE A 273 4.41 0.12 9.90
CA PHE A 273 5.74 0.71 10.06
C PHE A 273 6.70 0.16 9.00
N GLN A 274 6.78 -1.16 8.83
CA GLN A 274 7.64 -1.79 7.84
C GLN A 274 7.25 -1.35 6.41
N LYS A 275 5.96 -1.36 6.09
CA LYS A 275 5.45 -0.92 4.79
C LYS A 275 5.81 0.53 4.49
N LYS A 276 5.68 1.42 5.47
CA LYS A 276 6.10 2.82 5.35
C LYS A 276 7.61 2.93 5.13
N LEU A 277 8.43 2.16 5.86
CA LEU A 277 9.88 2.15 5.70
C LEU A 277 10.29 1.67 4.31
N LEU A 278 9.69 0.57 3.82
CA LEU A 278 9.96 0.05 2.47
C LEU A 278 9.55 1.05 1.39
N GLN A 279 8.42 1.74 1.56
CA GLN A 279 8.00 2.82 0.66
C GLN A 279 8.99 4.00 0.68
N GLN A 280 9.50 4.39 1.85
CA GLN A 280 10.50 5.45 1.96
C GLN A 280 11.83 5.05 1.30
N MET A 281 12.24 3.78 1.43
CA MET A 281 13.43 3.24 0.78
C MET A 281 13.29 3.11 -0.74
N ALA A 282 12.06 3.00 -1.25
CA ALA A 282 11.78 2.92 -2.69
C ALA A 282 11.97 4.26 -3.43
N GLY A 283 12.20 5.37 -2.72
CA GLY A 283 12.40 6.69 -3.31
C GLY A 283 11.08 7.33 -3.79
N ILE A 284 11.13 8.06 -4.92
CA ILE A 284 9.95 8.74 -5.46
C ILE A 284 8.90 7.71 -5.91
N ARG A 285 7.73 7.72 -5.27
CA ARG A 285 6.63 6.80 -5.59
C ARG A 285 5.87 7.28 -6.83
N SER A 286 5.50 6.36 -7.72
CA SER A 286 4.73 6.65 -8.94
C SER A 286 3.35 6.01 -9.00
N GLY A 287 3.05 5.10 -8.07
CA GLY A 287 1.80 4.35 -7.99
C GLY A 287 0.77 4.93 -7.03
N LEU A 288 -0.44 4.37 -7.06
CA LEU A 288 -1.52 4.72 -6.14
C LEU A 288 -1.22 4.33 -4.68
N PRO A 289 -1.83 5.02 -3.69
CA PRO A 289 -2.76 6.15 -3.85
C PRO A 289 -2.05 7.46 -4.25
N LEU A 290 -2.76 8.36 -4.93
CA LEU A 290 -2.23 9.71 -5.21
C LEU A 290 -1.93 10.48 -3.91
N PRO A 291 -0.99 11.45 -3.93
CA PRO A 291 -0.67 12.23 -2.74
C PRO A 291 -1.87 13.09 -2.34
N SER A 292 -2.15 13.14 -1.04
CA SER A 292 -3.15 14.06 -0.51
C SER A 292 -2.67 15.50 -0.65
N LEU A 293 -3.60 16.47 -0.65
CA LEU A 293 -3.23 17.90 -0.70
C LEU A 293 -2.27 18.28 0.43
N MET A 294 -2.49 17.76 1.64
CA MET A 294 -1.61 18.01 2.79
C MET A 294 -0.21 17.41 2.60
N GLU A 295 -0.11 16.24 1.97
CA GLU A 295 1.18 15.64 1.63
C GLU A 295 1.94 16.50 0.61
N ILE A 296 1.26 16.96 -0.44
CA ILE A 296 1.84 17.85 -1.46
C ILE A 296 2.36 19.13 -0.80
N VAL A 297 1.54 19.81 -0.01
CA VAL A 297 1.91 21.06 0.66
C VAL A 297 3.09 20.85 1.61
N ALA A 298 3.05 19.80 2.44
CA ALA A 298 4.15 19.51 3.36
C ALA A 298 5.47 19.22 2.62
N GLN A 299 5.42 18.44 1.53
CA GLN A 299 6.60 18.15 0.70
C GLN A 299 7.16 19.41 0.05
N LEU A 300 6.30 20.25 -0.56
CA LEU A 300 6.73 21.50 -1.18
C LEU A 300 7.38 22.45 -0.17
N VAL A 301 6.83 22.60 1.03
CA VAL A 301 7.45 23.42 2.09
C VAL A 301 8.84 22.90 2.43
N VAL A 302 9.00 21.59 2.60
CA VAL A 302 10.31 20.98 2.87
C VAL A 302 11.28 21.23 1.71
N TYR A 303 10.83 21.06 0.46
CA TYR A 303 11.68 21.26 -0.73
C TYR A 303 12.13 22.70 -0.85
N PHE A 304 11.23 23.66 -0.69
CA PHE A 304 11.53 25.09 -0.70
C PHE A 304 12.54 25.48 0.39
N LEU A 305 12.35 25.03 1.63
CA LEU A 305 13.28 25.36 2.74
C LEU A 305 14.68 24.77 2.53
N ILE A 306 14.77 23.52 2.06
CA ILE A 306 16.04 22.86 1.80
C ILE A 306 16.75 23.51 0.62
N GLU A 307 16.04 23.76 -0.48
CA GLU A 307 16.61 24.40 -1.65
C GLU A 307 17.10 25.81 -1.31
N ASP A 308 16.24 26.66 -0.74
CA ASP A 308 16.56 28.07 -0.53
C ASP A 308 17.75 28.27 0.42
N TYR A 309 17.83 27.48 1.50
CA TYR A 309 18.98 27.52 2.40
C TYR A 309 20.26 27.04 1.73
N THR A 310 20.20 25.97 0.93
CA THR A 310 21.39 25.41 0.28
C THR A 310 21.85 26.31 -0.87
N ASN A 311 20.92 26.81 -1.69
CA ASN A 311 21.20 27.75 -2.77
C ASN A 311 21.83 29.04 -2.25
N TYR A 312 21.33 29.59 -1.15
CA TYR A 312 21.92 30.79 -0.54
C TYR A 312 23.43 30.66 -0.32
N TRP A 313 23.89 29.53 0.26
CA TRP A 313 25.31 29.31 0.53
C TRP A 313 26.14 29.08 -0.73
N ILE A 314 25.61 28.32 -1.70
CA ILE A 314 26.28 28.08 -2.98
C ILE A 314 26.38 29.37 -3.77
N HIS A 315 25.29 30.12 -3.88
CA HIS A 315 25.22 31.40 -4.57
C HIS A 315 26.16 32.44 -3.94
N ARG A 316 26.19 32.52 -2.61
CA ARG A 316 27.14 33.38 -1.90
C ARG A 316 28.59 32.97 -2.15
N TRP A 317 28.89 31.67 -2.21
CA TRP A 317 30.23 31.18 -2.57
C TRP A 317 30.58 31.50 -4.03
N LEU A 318 29.62 31.42 -4.95
CA LEU A 318 29.79 31.81 -6.35
C LEU A 318 30.16 33.30 -6.50
N HIS A 319 29.86 34.14 -5.51
CA HIS A 319 30.31 35.53 -5.45
C HIS A 319 31.70 35.75 -4.81
N CYS A 320 32.43 34.69 -4.46
CA CYS A 320 33.86 34.85 -4.19
C CYS A 320 34.62 35.16 -5.48
N LYS A 321 35.79 35.82 -5.38
CA LYS A 321 36.55 36.29 -6.56
C LYS A 321 36.71 35.22 -7.64
N TRP A 322 37.11 34.01 -7.25
CA TRP A 322 37.31 32.90 -8.17
C TRP A 322 35.99 32.36 -8.73
N GLY A 323 35.00 32.12 -7.87
CA GLY A 323 33.69 31.60 -8.27
C GLY A 323 33.01 32.52 -9.28
N TYR A 324 33.11 33.83 -9.05
CA TYR A 324 32.48 34.81 -9.93
C TYR A 324 33.21 34.84 -11.26
N GLU A 325 34.52 35.08 -11.27
CA GLU A 325 35.30 35.23 -12.50
C GLU A 325 35.26 33.99 -13.41
N LYS A 326 35.17 32.78 -12.82
CA LYS A 326 35.25 31.51 -13.56
C LYS A 326 33.91 30.85 -13.85
N ILE A 327 32.90 31.07 -13.02
CA ILE A 327 31.63 30.36 -13.12
C ILE A 327 30.50 31.38 -13.28
N HIS A 328 30.30 32.24 -12.29
CA HIS A 328 29.07 33.02 -12.17
C HIS A 328 29.00 34.29 -13.03
N ARG A 329 30.13 34.74 -13.59
CA ARG A 329 30.18 35.93 -14.44
C ARG A 329 29.26 35.83 -15.67
N VAL A 330 29.08 34.64 -16.23
CA VAL A 330 28.22 34.41 -17.42
C VAL A 330 26.77 34.72 -17.10
N HIS A 331 26.29 34.31 -15.91
CA HIS A 331 24.95 34.61 -15.44
C HIS A 331 24.70 36.13 -15.31
N HIS A 332 25.71 36.85 -14.81
CA HIS A 332 25.69 38.31 -14.64
C HIS A 332 25.98 39.11 -15.92
N GLU A 333 26.07 38.48 -17.11
CA GLU A 333 26.23 39.23 -18.37
C GLU A 333 25.01 40.11 -18.68
N TYR A 334 23.83 39.70 -18.20
CA TYR A 334 22.59 40.47 -18.30
C TYR A 334 22.39 41.31 -17.03
N THR A 335 22.99 42.49 -16.98
CA THR A 335 22.85 43.41 -15.82
C THR A 335 21.42 43.92 -15.61
N SER A 336 20.55 43.77 -16.61
CA SER A 336 19.10 43.85 -16.48
C SER A 336 18.53 42.55 -17.04
N PRO A 337 18.22 41.57 -16.17
CA PRO A 337 17.80 40.25 -16.60
C PRO A 337 16.45 40.28 -17.33
N ILE A 338 16.28 39.32 -18.22
CA ILE A 338 15.01 39.01 -18.88
C ILE A 338 14.66 37.56 -18.59
N GLY A 339 13.37 37.23 -18.45
CA GLY A 339 12.94 35.89 -18.04
C GLY A 339 13.45 34.77 -18.96
N TYR A 340 13.64 35.05 -20.25
CA TYR A 340 14.21 34.08 -21.22
C TYR A 340 15.69 33.77 -20.97
N ALA A 341 16.43 34.69 -20.35
CA ALA A 341 17.83 34.51 -19.97
C ALA A 341 17.99 33.84 -18.59
N SER A 342 16.90 33.48 -17.90
CA SER A 342 17.01 32.80 -16.59
C SER A 342 17.85 31.52 -16.57
N PRO A 343 17.89 30.67 -17.64
CA PRO A 343 18.78 29.51 -17.67
C PRO A 343 20.17 29.83 -18.26
N TYR A 344 20.43 31.08 -18.67
CA TYR A 344 21.70 31.47 -19.27
C TYR A 344 22.78 31.58 -18.19
N ALA A 345 23.59 30.54 -18.08
CA ALA A 345 24.67 30.46 -17.11
C ALA A 345 25.79 29.54 -17.60
N HIS A 346 26.92 29.58 -16.91
CA HIS A 346 28.00 28.62 -17.14
C HIS A 346 27.55 27.20 -16.74
N TRP A 347 27.94 26.16 -17.50
CA TRP A 347 27.49 24.78 -17.24
C TRP A 347 27.76 24.31 -15.79
N ALA A 348 28.88 24.72 -15.20
CA ALA A 348 29.21 24.37 -13.81
C ALA A 348 28.26 25.04 -12.80
N GLU A 349 27.76 26.24 -13.10
CA GLU A 349 26.76 26.92 -12.28
C GLU A 349 25.44 26.16 -12.30
N VAL A 350 25.00 25.76 -13.50
CA VAL A 350 23.77 24.97 -13.68
C VAL A 350 23.82 23.69 -12.83
N LEU A 351 24.98 23.01 -12.77
CA LEU A 351 25.15 21.84 -11.92
C LEU A 351 25.15 22.19 -10.42
N LEU A 352 25.89 23.23 -10.02
CA LEU A 352 26.04 23.61 -8.62
C LEU A 352 24.73 24.11 -8.00
N LEU A 353 24.00 24.98 -8.70
CA LEU A 353 22.69 25.48 -8.27
C LEU A 353 21.57 24.46 -8.54
N GLY A 354 21.79 23.49 -9.42
CA GLY A 354 20.86 22.37 -9.63
C GLY A 354 20.85 21.34 -8.48
N ILE A 355 21.99 21.11 -7.80
CA ILE A 355 22.07 20.16 -6.67
C ILE A 355 21.01 20.46 -5.58
N PRO A 356 20.88 21.71 -5.08
CA PRO A 356 19.84 22.09 -4.13
C PRO A 356 18.40 21.70 -4.53
N THR A 357 18.05 21.84 -5.81
CA THR A 357 16.70 21.54 -6.32
C THR A 357 16.35 20.05 -6.21
N PHE A 358 17.33 19.15 -6.26
CA PHE A 358 17.13 17.70 -6.08
C PHE A 358 17.34 17.23 -4.64
N LEU A 359 18.00 18.04 -3.78
CA LEU A 359 18.32 17.64 -2.42
C LEU A 359 17.06 17.44 -1.56
N GLY A 360 16.06 18.32 -1.68
CA GLY A 360 14.77 18.17 -1.00
C GLY A 360 14.07 16.85 -1.34
N PRO A 361 13.79 16.57 -2.62
CA PRO A 361 13.23 15.29 -3.05
C PRO A 361 14.05 14.06 -2.69
N ALA A 362 15.39 14.17 -2.61
CA ALA A 362 16.25 13.06 -2.18
C ALA A 362 16.14 12.76 -0.68
N ILE A 363 16.01 13.80 0.16
CA ILE A 363 15.88 13.67 1.62
C ILE A 363 14.45 13.26 2.02
N ALA A 364 13.45 13.82 1.35
CA ALA A 364 12.04 13.59 1.61
C ALA A 364 11.34 13.12 0.32
N PRO A 365 11.56 11.88 -0.14
CA PRO A 365 10.96 11.38 -1.36
C PRO A 365 9.43 11.37 -1.25
N GLY A 366 8.80 11.91 -2.29
CA GLY A 366 7.35 12.04 -2.39
C GLY A 366 6.77 11.30 -3.58
N HIS A 367 5.57 11.69 -3.99
CA HIS A 367 4.97 11.18 -5.22
C HIS A 367 5.53 11.89 -6.45
N ILE A 368 5.61 11.19 -7.59
CA ILE A 368 6.12 11.73 -8.86
C ILE A 368 5.36 12.99 -9.29
N MET A 369 4.06 13.07 -8.99
CA MET A 369 3.26 14.28 -9.25
C MET A 369 3.69 15.47 -8.40
N THR A 370 4.01 15.27 -7.11
CA THR A 370 4.58 16.36 -6.29
C THR A 370 5.92 16.79 -6.87
N PHE A 371 6.76 15.84 -7.30
CA PHE A 371 8.04 16.14 -7.93
C PHE A 371 7.90 16.92 -9.23
N TRP A 372 6.96 16.58 -10.12
CA TRP A 372 6.69 17.36 -11.33
C TRP A 372 6.16 18.76 -11.01
N LEU A 373 5.27 18.88 -10.02
CA LEU A 373 4.78 20.17 -9.55
C LEU A 373 5.92 21.03 -9.01
N TRP A 374 6.81 20.42 -8.21
CA TRP A 374 8.01 21.05 -7.69
C TRP A 374 8.90 21.63 -8.79
N ILE A 375 9.30 20.81 -9.76
CA ILE A 375 10.12 21.26 -10.90
C ILE A 375 9.43 22.37 -11.70
N SER A 376 8.10 22.25 -11.89
CA SER A 376 7.32 23.26 -12.62
C SER A 376 7.31 24.61 -11.89
N LEU A 377 7.06 24.59 -10.58
CA LEU A 377 7.07 25.79 -9.74
C LEU A 377 8.45 26.44 -9.72
N ARG A 378 9.53 25.64 -9.66
CA ARG A 378 10.90 26.16 -9.70
C ARG A 378 11.22 26.84 -11.02
N GLN A 379 10.79 26.27 -12.14
CA GLN A 379 11.01 26.88 -13.44
C GLN A 379 10.23 28.20 -13.61
N MET A 380 8.98 28.25 -13.14
CA MET A 380 8.17 29.48 -13.17
C MET A 380 8.79 30.58 -12.33
N GLU A 381 9.22 30.25 -11.11
CA GLU A 381 9.84 31.19 -10.19
C GLU A 381 11.15 31.77 -10.73
N ALA A 382 12.00 30.94 -11.35
CA ALA A 382 13.24 31.40 -11.98
C ALA A 382 12.96 32.38 -13.13
N ILE A 383 11.91 32.14 -13.93
CA ILE A 383 11.51 33.06 -15.02
C ILE A 383 10.98 34.37 -14.44
N GLU A 384 10.17 34.30 -13.39
CA GLU A 384 9.58 35.48 -12.74
C GLU A 384 10.66 36.38 -12.12
N THR A 385 11.60 35.81 -11.36
CA THR A 385 12.69 36.58 -10.71
C THR A 385 13.63 37.23 -11.71
N HIS A 386 13.80 36.65 -12.89
CA HIS A 386 14.62 37.23 -13.95
C HIS A 386 13.82 38.10 -14.92
N SER A 387 12.51 38.27 -14.72
CA SER A 387 11.66 38.93 -15.71
C SER A 387 11.96 40.42 -15.88
N GLY A 388 12.54 41.07 -14.87
CA GLY A 388 12.70 42.51 -14.79
C GLY A 388 11.40 43.27 -14.49
N TYR A 389 10.28 42.57 -14.26
CA TYR A 389 8.97 43.18 -14.01
C TYR A 389 8.47 42.87 -12.60
N ASP A 390 8.22 43.91 -11.82
CA ASP A 390 7.52 43.80 -10.54
C ASP A 390 6.01 44.03 -10.71
N LEU A 391 5.30 42.99 -11.16
CA LEU A 391 3.87 43.10 -11.45
C LEU A 391 3.02 42.97 -10.17
N PRO A 392 2.03 43.83 -9.94
CA PRO A 392 1.25 43.84 -8.68
C PRO A 392 0.23 42.69 -8.57
N TRP A 393 -0.04 41.95 -9.66
CA TRP A 393 -1.05 40.89 -9.71
C TRP A 393 -0.46 39.46 -9.70
N THR A 394 0.85 39.29 -9.54
CA THR A 394 1.43 37.94 -9.44
C THR A 394 1.08 37.31 -8.09
N LEU A 395 0.81 36.00 -8.09
CA LEU A 395 0.46 35.27 -6.87
C LEU A 395 1.59 35.26 -5.83
N THR A 396 2.83 35.45 -6.28
CA THR A 396 4.02 35.58 -5.44
C THR A 396 3.96 36.78 -4.50
N LYS A 397 3.15 37.81 -4.80
CA LYS A 397 2.88 38.92 -3.87
C LYS A 397 2.19 38.50 -2.58
N LEU A 398 1.54 37.34 -2.57
CA LEU A 398 0.91 36.76 -1.39
C LEU A 398 1.90 35.92 -0.55
N VAL A 399 3.12 35.69 -1.05
CA VAL A 399 4.12 34.85 -0.42
C VAL A 399 5.00 35.70 0.50
N PRO A 400 4.98 35.48 1.83
CA PRO A 400 5.79 36.24 2.76
C PRO A 400 7.28 36.08 2.47
N PHE A 401 8.04 37.18 2.61
CA PHE A 401 9.49 37.21 2.42
C PHE A 401 9.96 36.83 1.01
N TYR A 402 9.08 36.82 0.01
CA TYR A 402 9.49 36.57 -1.36
C TYR A 402 10.34 37.74 -1.90
N GLY A 403 11.51 37.43 -2.48
CA GLY A 403 12.41 38.44 -3.04
C GLY A 403 11.87 39.04 -4.33
N GLY A 404 11.45 38.18 -5.26
CA GLY A 404 10.90 38.58 -6.55
C GLY A 404 11.89 39.29 -7.48
N ALA A 405 11.36 39.79 -8.59
CA ALA A 405 12.17 40.36 -9.67
C ALA A 405 12.98 41.58 -9.24
N GLU A 406 12.38 42.51 -8.48
CA GLU A 406 13.05 43.73 -8.02
C GLU A 406 14.33 43.43 -7.19
N TYR A 407 14.25 42.41 -6.34
CA TYR A 407 15.35 42.04 -5.44
C TYR A 407 16.52 41.40 -6.20
N HIS A 408 16.20 40.60 -7.22
CA HIS A 408 17.20 39.93 -8.06
C HIS A 408 17.76 40.87 -9.16
N ASP A 409 16.96 41.77 -9.70
CA ASP A 409 17.40 42.79 -10.67
C ASP A 409 18.49 43.70 -10.07
N TYR A 410 18.31 44.15 -8.82
CA TYR A 410 19.36 44.89 -8.11
C TYR A 410 20.65 44.08 -7.95
N HIS A 411 20.54 42.77 -7.71
CA HIS A 411 21.70 41.89 -7.57
C HIS A 411 22.52 41.82 -8.87
N HIS A 412 21.85 41.62 -10.01
CA HIS A 412 22.46 41.64 -11.35
C HIS A 412 23.06 43.01 -11.70
N TYR A 413 22.37 44.10 -11.35
CA TYR A 413 22.84 45.46 -11.57
C TYR A 413 24.19 45.74 -10.89
N VAL A 414 24.38 45.26 -9.65
CA VAL A 414 25.65 45.43 -8.92
C VAL A 414 26.73 44.44 -9.39
N GLY A 415 26.33 43.26 -9.86
CA GLY A 415 27.22 42.27 -10.49
C GLY A 415 28.28 41.71 -9.54
N GLY A 416 29.51 41.58 -10.01
CA GLY A 416 30.63 40.97 -9.24
C GLY A 416 31.07 41.73 -8.00
N LYS A 417 30.57 42.96 -7.80
CA LYS A 417 30.75 43.71 -6.53
C LYS A 417 29.65 43.43 -5.52
N SER A 418 28.63 42.65 -5.91
CA SER A 418 27.48 42.34 -5.07
C SER A 418 27.93 41.53 -3.86
N GLN A 419 27.55 42.01 -2.68
CA GLN A 419 27.70 41.33 -1.40
C GLN A 419 26.32 41.15 -0.74
N SER A 420 25.26 41.15 -1.56
CA SER A 420 23.88 41.11 -1.11
C SER A 420 22.97 40.34 -2.06
N ASN A 421 21.78 39.99 -1.57
CA ASN A 421 20.68 39.39 -2.35
C ASN A 421 21.00 38.00 -2.89
N PHE A 422 21.53 37.10 -2.04
CA PHE A 422 21.90 35.75 -2.45
C PHE A 422 20.77 34.73 -2.33
N ALA A 423 19.68 35.07 -1.63
CA ALA A 423 18.53 34.18 -1.51
C ALA A 423 17.96 33.83 -2.89
N SER A 424 17.47 32.59 -3.05
CA SER A 424 16.88 32.15 -4.30
C SER A 424 15.41 32.52 -4.38
N VAL A 425 14.66 32.32 -3.30
CA VAL A 425 13.20 32.51 -3.26
C VAL A 425 12.83 33.42 -2.10
N PHE A 426 13.25 33.08 -0.88
CA PHE A 426 12.86 33.80 0.33
C PHE A 426 14.02 34.59 0.94
N THR A 427 13.82 35.87 1.20
CA THR A 427 14.86 36.78 1.68
C THR A 427 15.27 36.56 3.14
N TYR A 428 14.78 35.52 3.82
CA TYR A 428 15.07 35.30 5.24
C TYR A 428 16.56 35.01 5.48
N CYS A 429 17.22 34.26 4.59
CA CYS A 429 18.65 34.03 4.70
C CYS A 429 19.43 35.35 4.61
N ASP A 430 19.09 36.18 3.63
CA ASP A 430 19.75 37.49 3.48
C ASP A 430 19.49 38.39 4.69
N TYR A 431 18.28 38.36 5.25
CA TYR A 431 17.94 39.09 6.47
C TYR A 431 18.77 38.61 7.68
N ILE A 432 18.82 37.29 7.90
CA ILE A 432 19.52 36.67 9.04
C ILE A 432 21.02 36.96 8.99
N TYR A 433 21.62 36.84 7.81
CA TYR A 433 23.06 37.01 7.62
C TYR A 433 23.46 38.45 7.23
N GLY A 434 22.49 39.35 7.11
CA GLY A 434 22.69 40.78 6.83
C GLY A 434 23.16 41.09 5.41
N THR A 435 22.92 40.19 4.46
CA THR A 435 23.23 40.34 3.03
C THR A 435 22.05 40.96 2.26
N ASP A 436 21.21 41.77 2.90
CA ASP A 436 20.16 42.57 2.24
C ASP A 436 20.38 44.09 2.38
N LYS A 437 21.40 44.51 3.15
CA LYS A 437 21.67 45.91 3.47
C LYS A 437 21.86 46.79 2.24
N GLY A 438 22.57 46.29 1.23
CA GLY A 438 22.82 47.02 -0.03
C GLY A 438 21.50 47.37 -0.73
N TYR A 439 20.65 46.37 -0.91
CA TYR A 439 19.33 46.55 -1.51
C TYR A 439 18.43 47.49 -0.71
N ARG A 440 18.41 47.40 0.63
CA ARG A 440 17.61 48.32 1.46
C ARG A 440 18.01 49.79 1.27
N VAL A 441 19.30 50.07 1.15
CA VAL A 441 19.81 51.42 0.89
C VAL A 441 19.40 51.88 -0.50
N HIS A 442 19.58 51.03 -1.51
CA HIS A 442 19.19 51.32 -2.88
C HIS A 442 17.69 51.61 -3.02
N LYS A 443 16.84 50.79 -2.39
CA LYS A 443 15.39 50.95 -2.41
C LYS A 443 14.93 52.29 -1.79
N LYS A 444 15.54 52.69 -0.67
CA LYS A 444 15.28 54.00 -0.05
C LYS A 444 15.66 55.16 -0.97
N LEU A 445 16.79 55.07 -1.66
CA LEU A 445 17.24 56.09 -2.60
C LEU A 445 16.29 56.20 -3.80
N LEU A 446 15.87 55.07 -4.39
CA LEU A 446 14.90 55.06 -5.47
C LEU A 446 13.56 55.69 -5.07
N GLN A 447 13.10 55.40 -3.85
CA GLN A 447 11.88 55.99 -3.32
C GLN A 447 12.00 57.51 -3.16
N GLN A 448 13.12 58.01 -2.63
CA GLN A 448 13.38 59.45 -2.53
C GLN A 448 13.41 60.12 -3.90
N ILE A 449 14.09 59.51 -4.88
CA ILE A 449 14.15 60.04 -6.25
C ILE A 449 12.74 60.12 -6.86
N LYS A 450 11.91 59.10 -6.64
CA LYS A 450 10.54 59.07 -7.14
C LYS A 450 9.67 60.14 -6.48
N GLU A 451 9.76 60.29 -5.16
CA GLU A 451 9.05 61.32 -4.41
C GLU A 451 9.48 62.74 -4.84
N GLU A 452 10.78 62.97 -5.10
CA GLU A 452 11.28 64.24 -5.63
C GLU A 452 10.81 64.49 -7.08
N ALA A 453 10.76 63.46 -7.91
CA ALA A 453 10.25 63.55 -9.28
C ALA A 453 8.75 63.87 -9.30
N ASP A 454 7.97 63.25 -8.42
CA ASP A 454 6.53 63.51 -8.28
C ASP A 454 6.28 64.93 -7.74
N GLN A 455 7.14 65.44 -6.85
CA GLN A 455 7.07 66.82 -6.34
C GLN A 455 7.48 67.88 -7.38
N LYS A 456 8.46 67.57 -8.25
CA LYS A 456 8.90 68.48 -9.35
C LYS A 456 8.04 68.36 -10.60
N GLY A 457 7.33 67.24 -10.77
CA GLY A 457 6.62 66.81 -11.97
C GLY A 457 5.10 66.98 -11.92
N GLY A 458 4.58 68.03 -11.26
CA GLY A 458 3.17 68.42 -11.29
C GLY A 458 2.61 68.85 -12.67
N ARG A 459 2.99 68.17 -13.75
CA ARG A 459 2.33 68.21 -15.07
C ARG A 459 2.30 66.82 -15.70
N LYS A 460 1.11 66.22 -15.65
CA LYS A 460 0.49 65.21 -16.51
C LYS A 460 1.38 64.35 -17.42
N TYR A 461 1.12 63.04 -17.35
CA TYR A 461 0.68 62.30 -18.53
C TYR A 461 -0.60 61.52 -18.17
N ASP A 462 -1.71 61.87 -18.82
CA ASP A 462 -2.96 61.10 -18.87
C ASP A 462 -2.78 59.85 -19.73
#